data_AF-A0A9P0VS39-F1
#
_entry.id   AF-A0A9P0VS39-F1
#
_cell.length_a   1.000
_cell.length_b   1.000
_cell.length_c   1.000
_cell.angle_alpha   90.00
_cell.angle_beta   90.00
_cell.angle_gamma   90.00
#
_symmetry.space_group_name_H-M   'P 1'
#
loop_
_entity.id
_entity.type
_entity.pdbx_description
1 polymer ?
#
loop_
_entity_poly.entity_id
_entity_poly.type
_entity_poly.pdbx_seq_one_letter_code
_entity_poly.pdbx_strand_id
1 'polypeptide(L)'
;MSIMNSFVNDIFERIAAEASRLAHYNKRATITSREIQTAVRLLLPGELAKHAVSEGTKAVTKYNQFKIYRRLYSLRRLYGSKNKNKKKTVLSEPLCYDKMQNDN
;
A
#
# COMPACT_ATOMS: atom_id res chain seq x y z
N MET A 1 3.91 24.76 -13.89
CA MET A 1 4.18 24.11 -12.58
C MET A 1 5.46 23.25 -12.66
N SER A 2 6.62 23.82 -13.01
CA SER A 2 7.89 23.06 -13.13
C SER A 2 8.56 22.78 -11.79
N ILE A 3 8.38 23.68 -10.82
CA ILE A 3 9.02 23.61 -9.49
C ILE A 3 8.50 22.39 -8.71
N MET A 4 7.18 22.19 -8.65
CA MET A 4 6.59 21.04 -7.96
C MET A 4 7.01 19.70 -8.59
N ASN A 5 7.10 19.63 -9.91
CA ASN A 5 7.58 18.43 -10.60
C ASN A 5 9.04 18.13 -10.24
N SER A 6 9.88 19.16 -10.20
CA SER A 6 11.29 19.02 -9.81
C SER A 6 11.45 18.59 -8.35
N PHE A 7 10.62 19.12 -7.46
CA PHE A 7 10.60 18.71 -6.04
C PHE A 7 10.25 17.22 -5.88
N VAL A 8 9.22 16.74 -6.59
CA VAL A 8 8.84 15.32 -6.54
C VAL A 8 9.98 14.43 -7.05
N ASN A 9 10.64 14.82 -8.15
CA ASN A 9 11.76 14.06 -8.71
C ASN A 9 12.97 14.02 -7.75
N ASP A 10 13.35 15.14 -7.14
CA ASP A 10 14.47 15.19 -6.18
C ASP A 10 14.20 14.29 -4.97
N ILE A 11 12.99 14.33 -4.40
CA ILE A 11 12.64 13.46 -3.27
C ILE A 11 12.57 11.99 -3.69
N PHE A 12 12.04 11.69 -4.88
CA PHE A 12 11.99 10.32 -5.40
C PHE A 12 13.39 9.73 -5.56
N GLU A 13 14.31 10.46 -6.18
CA GLU A 13 15.69 10.01 -6.39
C GLU A 13 16.41 9.76 -5.06
N ARG A 14 16.23 10.67 -4.08
CA ARG A 14 16.81 10.49 -2.74
C ARG A 14 16.29 9.23 -2.04
N ILE A 15 14.97 9.01 -2.04
CA ILE A 15 14.36 7.82 -1.41
C ILE A 15 14.82 6.54 -2.11
N ALA A 16 14.83 6.53 -3.45
CA ALA A 16 15.23 5.36 -4.23
C ALA A 16 16.70 5.00 -4.00
N ALA A 17 17.59 6.00 -4.00
CA ALA A 17 19.01 5.81 -3.72
C ALA A 17 19.25 5.25 -2.31
N GLU A 18 18.58 5.80 -1.30
CA GLU A 18 18.75 5.36 0.08
C GLU A 18 18.15 3.96 0.30
N ALA A 19 17.00 3.65 -0.32
CA ALA A 19 16.41 2.31 -0.27
C ALA A 19 17.28 1.26 -0.96
N SER A 20 17.94 1.62 -2.07
CA SER A 20 18.91 0.75 -2.74
C SER A 20 20.12 0.45 -1.84
N ARG A 21 20.68 1.47 -1.18
CA ARG A 21 21.76 1.28 -0.19
C ARG A 21 21.33 0.36 0.95
N LEU A 22 20.13 0.56 1.49
CA LEU A 22 19.58 -0.31 2.55
C LEU A 22 19.40 -1.76 2.09
N ALA A 23 18.96 -2.00 0.86
CA ALA A 23 18.87 -3.34 0.31
C ALA A 23 20.26 -4.00 0.18
N HIS A 24 21.25 -3.24 -0.29
CA HIS A 24 22.64 -3.71 -0.39
C HIS A 24 23.26 -4.00 0.98
N TYR A 25 23.04 -3.16 1.99
CA TYR A 25 23.50 -3.42 3.36
C TYR A 25 22.92 -4.72 3.94
N ASN A 26 21.66 -5.00 3.62
CA ASN A 26 21.00 -6.24 4.04
C ASN A 26 21.29 -7.43 3.11
N LYS A 27 22.19 -7.28 2.12
CA LYS A 27 22.54 -8.29 1.10
C LYS A 27 21.33 -8.83 0.34
N ARG A 28 20.33 -7.97 0.08
CA ARG A 28 19.13 -8.30 -0.69
C ARG A 28 19.20 -7.69 -2.08
N ALA A 29 18.77 -8.45 -3.08
CA ALA A 29 18.62 -7.95 -4.45
C ALA A 29 17.26 -7.25 -4.68
N THR A 30 16.32 -7.41 -3.75
CA THR A 30 14.95 -6.88 -3.87
C THR A 30 14.72 -5.76 -2.88
N ILE A 31 14.32 -4.59 -3.37
CA ILE A 31 13.82 -3.48 -2.56
C ILE A 31 12.36 -3.75 -2.20
N THR A 32 12.04 -3.80 -0.91
CA THR A 32 10.67 -4.01 -0.42
C THR A 32 10.11 -2.72 0.19
N SER A 33 8.83 -2.72 0.57
CA SER A 33 8.22 -1.59 1.29
C SER A 33 8.93 -1.26 2.61
N ARG A 34 9.68 -2.21 3.20
CA ARG A 34 10.49 -1.99 4.39
C ARG A 34 11.67 -1.06 4.12
N GLU A 35 12.42 -1.28 3.05
CA GLU A 35 13.55 -0.42 2.70
C GLU A 35 13.08 1.00 2.36
N ILE A 36 11.95 1.13 1.66
CA ILE A 36 11.31 2.43 1.39
C ILE A 36 10.89 3.12 2.68
N GLN A 37 10.21 2.41 3.59
CA GLN A 37 9.78 2.97 4.88
C GLN A 37 10.96 3.47 5.73
N THR A 38 12.05 2.71 5.77
CA THR A 38 13.26 3.12 6.49
C THR A 38 13.94 4.30 5.82
N ALA A 39 14.06 4.30 4.48
CA ALA A 39 14.61 5.44 3.73
C ALA A 39 13.82 6.74 3.98
N VAL A 40 12.49 6.68 4.00
CA VAL A 40 11.62 7.82 4.33
C VAL A 40 11.89 8.35 5.73
N ARG A 41 12.12 7.48 6.72
CA ARG A 41 12.47 7.88 8.10
C ARG A 41 13.85 8.50 8.22
N LEU A 42 14.79 8.14 7.35
CA LEU A 42 16.13 8.71 7.33
C LEU A 42 16.16 10.08 6.63
N LEU A 43 15.35 10.27 5.60
CA LEU A 43 15.36 11.47 4.76
C LEU A 43 14.44 12.58 5.25
N LEU A 44 13.31 12.24 5.87
CA LEU A 44 12.33 13.23 6.34
C LEU A 44 12.49 13.52 7.84
N PRO A 45 12.35 14.79 8.27
CA PRO A 45 12.46 15.14 9.67
C PRO A 45 11.16 14.89 10.45
N GLY A 46 11.30 14.46 11.71
CA GLY A 46 10.28 14.53 12.76
C GLY A 46 8.87 14.09 12.35
N GLU A 47 7.92 15.03 12.43
CA GLU A 47 6.49 14.79 12.15
C GLU A 47 6.21 14.45 10.68
N LEU A 48 6.99 15.00 9.73
CA LEU A 48 6.80 14.69 8.29
C LEU A 48 7.05 13.21 8.02
N ALA A 49 8.07 12.63 8.64
CA ALA A 49 8.35 11.20 8.52
C ALA A 49 7.19 10.36 9.07
N LYS A 50 6.59 10.76 10.21
CA LYS A 50 5.46 10.03 10.81
C LYS A 50 4.24 10.00 9.89
N HIS A 51 3.87 11.15 9.34
CA HIS A 51 2.74 11.27 8.42
C HIS A 51 3.01 10.50 7.11
N ALA A 52 4.20 10.66 6.52
CA ALA A 52 4.57 9.95 5.29
C ALA A 52 4.54 8.42 5.47
N VAL A 53 5.01 7.91 6.61
CA VAL A 53 4.96 6.48 6.94
C VAL A 53 3.52 6.01 7.15
N SER A 54 2.68 6.81 7.81
CA SER A 54 1.26 6.50 8.00
C SER A 54 0.54 6.36 6.66
N GLU A 55 0.68 7.35 5.78
CA GLU A 55 0.06 7.34 4.45
C GLU A 55 0.59 6.21 3.57
N GLY A 56 1.91 5.95 3.59
CA GLY A 56 2.49 4.82 2.88
C GLY A 56 1.94 3.46 3.36
N THR A 57 1.79 3.28 4.68
CA THR A 57 1.26 2.04 5.26
C THR A 57 -0.21 1.84 4.92
N LYS A 58 -1.01 2.93 4.97
CA LYS A 58 -2.42 2.92 4.55
C LYS A 58 -2.53 2.49 3.08
N ALA A 59 -1.72 3.07 2.19
CA ALA A 59 -1.74 2.75 0.76
C ALA A 59 -1.39 1.27 0.48
N VAL A 60 -0.35 0.74 1.13
CA VAL A 60 0.06 -0.67 0.99
C VAL A 60 -1.04 -1.62 1.48
N THR A 61 -1.70 -1.27 2.59
CA THR A 61 -2.81 -2.06 3.14
C THR A 61 -4.00 -2.08 2.18
N LYS A 62 -4.39 -0.92 1.63
CA LYS A 62 -5.45 -0.80 0.61
C LYS A 62 -5.13 -1.66 -0.62
N TYR A 63 -3.88 -1.62 -1.10
CA TYR A 63 -3.45 -2.42 -2.25
C TYR A 63 -3.57 -3.94 -2.00
N ASN A 64 -3.10 -4.40 -0.84
CA ASN A 64 -3.18 -5.82 -0.47
C ASN A 64 -4.64 -6.30 -0.34
N GLN A 65 -5.51 -5.48 0.24
CA GLN A 65 -6.94 -5.76 0.32
C GLN A 65 -7.56 -5.85 -1.08
N PHE A 66 -7.28 -4.89 -1.97
CA PHE A 66 -7.75 -4.93 -3.36
C PHE A 66 -7.33 -6.22 -4.08
N LYS A 67 -6.08 -6.66 -3.90
CA LYS A 67 -5.56 -7.91 -4.48
C LYS A 67 -6.36 -9.13 -3.99
N ILE A 68 -6.70 -9.18 -2.71
CA ILE A 68 -7.52 -10.25 -2.13
C ILE A 68 -8.94 -10.20 -2.70
N TYR A 69 -9.60 -9.05 -2.69
CA TYR A 69 -10.96 -8.89 -3.22
C TYR A 69 -11.04 -9.29 -4.69
N ARG A 70 -10.08 -8.87 -5.51
CA ARG A 70 -10.02 -9.25 -6.92
C ARG A 70 -9.88 -10.76 -7.09
N ARG A 71 -9.05 -11.42 -6.27
CA ARG A 71 -8.89 -12.88 -6.28
C ARG A 71 -10.16 -13.62 -5.83
N LEU A 72 -10.80 -13.14 -4.77
CA LEU A 72 -12.06 -13.72 -4.27
C LEU A 72 -13.20 -13.55 -5.28
N TYR A 73 -13.31 -12.39 -5.92
CA TYR A 73 -14.35 -12.11 -6.91
C TYR A 73 -14.16 -12.97 -8.18
N SER A 74 -12.93 -13.18 -8.62
CA SER A 74 -12.63 -14.07 -9.75
C SER A 74 -12.84 -15.55 -9.42
N LEU A 75 -12.49 -16.00 -8.21
CA LEU A 75 -12.81 -17.36 -7.75
C LEU A 75 -14.32 -17.59 -7.57
N ARG A 76 -15.07 -16.60 -7.11
CA ARG A 76 -16.54 -16.68 -7.00
C ARG A 76 -17.21 -16.87 -8.36
N ARG A 77 -16.69 -16.24 -9.43
CA ARG A 77 -17.19 -16.51 -10.80
C ARG A 77 -16.91 -17.93 -11.26
N LEU A 78 -15.77 -18.51 -10.87
CA LEU A 78 -15.38 -19.87 -11.26
C LEU A 78 -16.11 -20.96 -10.44
N TYR A 79 -16.46 -20.69 -9.19
CA TYR A 79 -17.19 -21.63 -8.32
C TYR A 79 -18.73 -21.39 -8.28
N GLY A 80 -19.22 -20.34 -8.95
CA GLY A 80 -20.61 -19.88 -8.90
C GLY A 80 -21.56 -20.61 -9.85
N SER A 81 -21.60 -21.95 -9.81
CA SER A 81 -22.70 -22.72 -10.39
C SER A 81 -22.86 -24.03 -9.63
N LYS A 82 -23.43 -23.97 -8.41
CA LYS A 82 -24.10 -25.08 -7.67
C LYS A 82 -24.40 -24.65 -6.22
N ASN A 83 -25.52 -23.94 -6.00
CA ASN A 83 -26.44 -24.14 -4.86
C ASN A 83 -27.31 -22.90 -4.63
N LYS A 84 -28.62 -23.05 -4.84
CA LYS A 84 -29.62 -21.98 -4.61
C LYS A 84 -30.13 -21.87 -3.16
N ASN A 85 -29.69 -22.70 -2.19
CA ASN A 85 -30.36 -22.77 -0.88
C ASN A 85 -29.44 -23.01 0.34
N LYS A 86 -28.45 -22.15 0.63
CA LYS A 86 -27.82 -22.12 1.96
C LYS A 86 -27.57 -20.69 2.45
N LYS A 87 -28.37 -20.31 3.45
CA LYS A 87 -28.18 -19.32 4.53
C LYS A 87 -27.13 -18.23 4.27
N LYS A 88 -27.63 -17.00 4.09
CA LYS A 88 -26.92 -15.74 4.32
C LYS A 88 -26.39 -15.71 5.75
N THR A 89 -25.17 -16.19 5.97
CA THR A 89 -24.43 -15.86 7.18
C THR A 89 -23.01 -15.49 6.80
N VAL A 90 -22.66 -14.27 7.21
CA VAL A 90 -21.33 -13.68 7.30
C VAL A 90 -20.68 -13.26 5.97
N LEU A 91 -21.23 -12.21 5.38
CA LEU A 91 -20.45 -11.09 4.86
C LEU A 91 -21.46 -9.98 4.60
N SER A 92 -21.69 -9.19 5.65
CA SER A 92 -22.25 -7.84 5.53
C SER A 92 -21.56 -7.12 4.38
N GLU A 93 -22.33 -6.26 3.70
CA GLU A 93 -21.95 -5.42 2.56
C GLU A 93 -20.54 -4.83 2.69
N PRO A 94 -19.84 -4.49 1.59
CA PRO A 94 -18.46 -3.98 1.63
C PRO A 94 -18.40 -2.55 2.21
N LEU A 95 -18.63 -2.42 3.52
CA LEU A 95 -18.38 -1.28 4.41
C LEU A 95 -16.90 -0.83 4.42
N CYS A 96 -16.03 -1.46 3.63
CA CYS A 96 -14.61 -1.11 3.55
C CYS A 96 -14.29 -0.03 2.52
N TYR A 97 -15.12 0.22 1.49
CA TYR A 97 -14.85 1.35 0.58
C TYR A 97 -15.23 2.69 1.21
N ASP A 98 -16.42 2.78 1.82
CA ASP A 98 -16.89 4.05 2.39
C ASP A 98 -16.14 4.51 3.64
N LYS A 99 -15.53 3.58 4.41
CA LYS A 99 -14.67 3.94 5.56
C LYS A 99 -13.26 4.39 5.17
N MET A 100 -12.86 4.27 3.90
CA MET A 100 -11.50 4.62 3.46
C MET A 100 -11.31 6.08 3.07
N GLN A 101 -12.37 6.88 3.07
CA GLN A 101 -12.38 8.31 2.74
C GLN A 101 -12.47 9.24 3.96
N ASN A 102 -12.62 8.70 5.18
CA ASN A 102 -13.02 9.49 6.35
C ASN A 102 -12.01 9.48 7.52
N ASP A 103 -10.73 9.22 7.25
CA ASP A 103 -9.66 9.47 8.21
C ASP A 103 -8.95 10.80 7.84
N ASN A 104 -9.67 11.91 8.04
CA ASN A 104 -9.09 13.26 8.16
C ASN A 104 -8.88 13.57 9.64
#